data_AF-A0A954K4L2-F1
#
_entry.id   AF-A0A954K4L2-F1
#
_cell.length_a   1.000
_cell.length_b   1.000
_cell.length_c   1.000
_cell.angle_alpha   90.00
_cell.angle_beta   90.00
_cell.angle_gamma   90.00
#
_symmetry.space_group_name_H-M   'P 1'
#
loop_
_entity.id
_entity.type
_entity.pdbx_description
1 polymer ?
#
loop_
_entity_poly.entity_id
_entity_poly.type
_entity_poly.pdbx_seq_one_letter_code
_entity_poly.pdbx_strand_id
1 'polypeptide(L)'
;LDWLAANGHTDIHLIGRGWGALPATFAALFSPHVKQVTLKNALTSFSEIAETEHYHWPLSTLVPNVLTSFDMPECYAELKASKGLTQIAPWGAKGADS
;
A
#
# COMPACT_ATOMS: atom_id res chain seq x y z
N LEU A 1 5.37 9.97 -10.85
CA LEU A 1 6.46 9.02 -11.15
C LEU A 1 7.01 9.28 -12.54
N ASP A 2 6.14 9.42 -13.53
CA ASP A 2 6.54 9.71 -14.91
C ASP A 2 7.31 11.03 -15.05
N TRP A 3 6.94 12.07 -14.30
CA TRP A 3 7.71 13.32 -14.26
C TRP A 3 9.15 13.10 -13.77
N LEU A 4 9.36 12.28 -12.72
CA LEU A 4 10.71 11.95 -12.24
C LEU A 4 11.49 11.19 -13.32
N ALA A 5 10.85 10.20 -13.95
CA ALA A 5 11.46 9.43 -15.03
C ALA A 5 11.82 10.31 -16.24
N ALA A 6 10.95 11.25 -16.63
CA ALA A 6 11.19 12.21 -17.70
C ALA A 6 12.37 13.16 -17.41
N ASN A 7 12.67 13.39 -16.13
CA ASN A 7 13.85 14.14 -15.68
C ASN A 7 15.09 13.25 -15.48
N GLY A 8 15.07 12.00 -15.96
CA GLY A 8 16.22 11.09 -15.96
C GLY A 8 16.41 10.28 -14.68
N HIS A 9 15.47 10.32 -13.72
CA HIS A 9 15.55 9.48 -12.53
C HIS A 9 15.13 8.03 -12.86
N THR A 10 16.07 7.10 -12.74
CA THR A 10 15.88 5.69 -13.11
C THR A 10 15.74 4.73 -11.93
N ASP A 11 16.14 5.17 -10.72
CA ASP A 11 16.09 4.39 -9.49
C ASP A 11 15.15 5.05 -8.47
N ILE A 12 13.84 4.89 -8.67
CA ILE A 12 12.82 5.55 -7.86
C ILE A 12 12.34 4.62 -6.75
N HIS A 13 12.51 5.06 -5.50
CA HIS A 13 12.09 4.32 -4.31
C HIS A 13 10.93 5.06 -3.64
N LEU A 14 9.84 4.34 -3.36
CA LEU A 14 8.67 4.92 -2.70
C LEU A 14 8.64 4.55 -1.22
N ILE A 15 8.32 5.55 -0.40
CA ILE A 15 8.11 5.37 1.03
C ILE A 15 6.70 5.85 1.38
N GLY A 16 5.89 4.95 1.93
CA GLY A 16 4.55 5.24 2.42
C GLY A 16 4.44 4.97 3.92
N ARG A 17 3.70 5.83 4.64
CA ARG A 17 3.44 5.66 6.08
C ARG A 17 1.95 5.75 6.40
N GLY A 18 1.44 4.82 7.19
CA GLY A 18 0.04 4.83 7.62
C GLY A 18 -0.89 4.83 6.41
N TRP A 19 -1.80 5.80 6.35
CA TRP A 19 -2.71 5.96 5.20
C TRP A 19 -1.97 6.24 3.89
N GLY A 20 -0.79 6.86 3.93
CA GLY A 20 0.06 7.07 2.76
C GLY A 20 0.66 5.77 2.19
N ALA A 21 0.60 4.66 2.92
CA ALA A 21 1.04 3.35 2.42
C ALA A 21 0.12 2.80 1.32
N LEU A 22 -1.18 3.12 1.33
CA LEU A 22 -2.12 2.71 0.29
C LEU A 22 -1.79 3.31 -1.09
N PRO A 23 -1.71 4.65 -1.27
CA PRO A 23 -1.33 5.22 -2.55
C PRO A 23 0.09 4.84 -2.96
N ALA A 24 1.03 4.66 -2.01
CA ALA A 24 2.37 4.15 -2.32
C ALA A 24 2.34 2.73 -2.89
N THR A 25 1.49 1.85 -2.34
CA THR A 25 1.28 0.48 -2.83
C THR A 25 0.76 0.49 -4.27
N PHE A 26 -0.34 1.22 -4.52
CA PHE A 26 -0.95 1.25 -5.84
C PHE A 26 -0.07 1.95 -6.88
N ALA A 27 0.60 3.05 -6.53
CA ALA A 27 1.54 3.71 -7.42
C ALA A 27 2.70 2.78 -7.81
N ALA A 28 3.19 1.95 -6.89
CA ALA A 28 4.26 1.00 -7.16
C ALA A 28 3.82 -0.20 -8.01
N LEU A 29 2.58 -0.69 -7.83
CA LEU A 29 2.02 -1.77 -8.65
C LEU A 29 1.86 -1.33 -10.11
N PHE A 30 1.36 -0.11 -10.33
CA PHE A 30 1.06 0.36 -11.69
C PHE A 30 2.23 1.02 -12.40
N SER A 31 3.22 1.54 -11.67
CA SER A 31 4.34 2.24 -12.30
C SER A 31 5.54 1.33 -12.54
N PRO A 32 6.02 1.22 -13.80
CA PRO A 32 7.24 0.47 -14.09
C PRO A 32 8.51 1.16 -13.54
N HIS A 33 8.42 2.46 -13.22
CA HIS A 33 9.56 3.28 -12.79
C HIS A 33 9.98 3.03 -11.33
N VAL A 34 9.09 2.51 -10.49
CA VAL A 34 9.42 2.18 -9.09
C VAL A 34 10.28 0.94 -9.06
N LYS A 35 11.34 0.97 -8.25
CA LYS A 35 12.29 -0.15 -8.04
C LYS A 35 12.20 -0.74 -6.65
N GLN A 36 11.92 0.10 -5.65
CA GLN A 36 11.80 -0.31 -4.26
C GLN A 36 10.61 0.37 -3.58
N VAL A 37 9.97 -0.34 -2.65
CA VAL A 37 8.92 0.20 -1.81
C VAL A 37 9.19 -0.10 -0.35
N THR A 38 9.08 0.91 0.51
CA THR A 38 9.04 0.75 1.97
C THR A 38 7.71 1.24 2.50
N LEU A 39 6.95 0.36 3.14
CA LEU A 39 5.66 0.69 3.75
C LEU A 39 5.76 0.55 5.27
N LYS A 40 5.63 1.67 5.97
CA LYS A 40 5.51 1.69 7.42
C LYS A 40 4.04 1.78 7.80
N ASN A 41 3.58 0.94 8.72
CA ASN A 41 2.21 1.02 9.25
C ASN A 41 1.14 0.85 8.16
N ALA A 42 1.42 -0.01 7.18
CA ALA A 42 0.51 -0.29 6.07
C ALA A 42 -0.70 -1.10 6.55
N LEU A 43 -1.86 -0.91 5.91
CA LEU A 43 -3.04 -1.74 6.14
C LEU A 43 -2.71 -3.20 5.82
N THR A 44 -3.03 -4.12 6.72
CA THR A 44 -2.84 -5.57 6.50
C THR A 44 -3.83 -6.13 5.48
N SER A 45 -5.12 -5.79 5.58
CA SER A 45 -6.20 -6.35 4.77
C SER A 45 -7.46 -5.47 4.80
N PHE A 46 -8.09 -5.28 3.65
CA PHE A 46 -9.45 -4.75 3.51
C PHE A 46 -10.50 -5.74 4.02
N SER A 47 -10.31 -7.05 3.86
CA SER A 47 -11.23 -8.07 4.39
C SER A 47 -11.29 -7.98 5.92
N GLU A 48 -10.14 -7.82 6.57
CA GLU A 48 -10.08 -7.62 8.03
C GLU A 48 -10.89 -6.39 8.47
N ILE A 49 -10.84 -5.28 7.72
CA ILE A 49 -11.69 -4.10 7.99
C ILE A 49 -13.16 -4.46 7.84
N ALA A 50 -13.54 -5.13 6.75
CA ALA A 50 -14.94 -5.46 6.46
C ALA A 50 -15.57 -6.39 7.50
N GLU A 51 -14.77 -7.29 8.09
CA GLU A 51 -15.19 -8.25 9.10
C GLU A 51 -15.10 -7.71 10.54
N THR A 52 -14.52 -6.52 10.74
CA THR A 52 -14.36 -5.90 12.06
C THR A 52 -15.44 -4.85 12.32
N GLU A 53 -16.18 -5.00 13.43
CA GLU A 53 -17.24 -4.06 13.84
C GLU A 53 -16.76 -2.61 14.02
N HIS A 54 -15.55 -2.44 14.57
CA HIS A 54 -14.93 -1.13 14.82
C HIS A 54 -13.53 -1.07 14.21
N TYR A 55 -13.36 -0.20 13.21
CA TYR A 55 -12.10 0.08 12.55
C TYR A 55 -11.72 1.56 12.70
N HIS A 56 -10.43 1.87 12.61
CA HIS A 56 -9.90 3.24 12.75
C HIS A 56 -9.39 3.85 11.44
N TRP A 57 -9.54 3.13 10.33
CA TRP A 57 -9.18 3.63 9.00
C TRP A 57 -10.23 4.63 8.49
N PRO A 58 -9.81 5.78 7.92
CA PRO A 58 -10.75 6.75 7.35
C PRO A 58 -11.53 6.16 6.18
N LEU A 59 -12.79 6.58 6.02
CA LEU A 59 -13.61 6.17 4.87
C LEU A 59 -12.95 6.48 3.51
N SER A 60 -12.12 7.53 3.42
CA SER A 60 -11.37 7.88 2.20
C SER A 60 -10.34 6.84 1.78
N THR A 61 -10.01 5.89 2.66
CA THR A 61 -9.11 4.76 2.36
C THR A 61 -9.85 3.54 1.81
N LEU A 62 -11.18 3.50 1.92
CA LEU A 62 -12.00 2.37 1.49
C LEU A 62 -12.35 2.52 0.00
N VAL A 63 -11.66 1.76 -0.83
CA VAL A 63 -11.90 1.74 -2.28
C VAL A 63 -13.18 0.94 -2.56
N PRO A 64 -14.18 1.52 -3.25
CA PRO A 64 -15.43 0.83 -3.53
C PRO A 64 -15.22 -0.51 -4.25
N ASN A 65 -15.90 -1.55 -3.77
CA ASN A 65 -15.88 -2.90 -4.34
C ASN A 65 -14.48 -3.56 -4.44
N VAL A 66 -13.47 -3.07 -3.70
CA VAL A 66 -12.09 -3.59 -3.81
C VAL A 66 -11.99 -5.09 -3.61
N LEU A 67 -12.71 -5.64 -2.62
CA LEU A 67 -12.73 -7.06 -2.29
C LEU A 67 -13.38 -7.96 -3.36
N THR A 68 -14.05 -7.39 -4.36
CA THR A 68 -14.50 -8.14 -5.53
C THR A 68 -13.37 -8.45 -6.51
N SER A 69 -12.22 -7.76 -6.36
CA SER A 69 -11.08 -7.83 -7.27
C SER A 69 -9.80 -8.32 -6.58
N PHE A 70 -9.47 -7.77 -5.41
CA PHE A 70 -8.25 -8.13 -4.67
C PHE A 70 -8.32 -7.70 -3.20
N ASP A 71 -7.33 -8.15 -2.41
CA ASP A 71 -7.02 -7.61 -1.09
C ASP A 71 -5.54 -7.15 -1.02
N MET A 72 -5.16 -6.47 0.06
CA MET A 72 -3.82 -5.95 0.29
C MET A 72 -2.74 -7.05 0.36
N PRO A 73 -2.98 -8.25 0.92
CA PRO A 73 -2.00 -9.33 0.89
C PRO A 73 -1.54 -9.71 -0.53
N GLU A 74 -2.44 -9.75 -1.51
CA GLU A 74 -2.12 -10.02 -2.91
C GLU A 74 -1.25 -8.90 -3.51
N CYS A 75 -1.59 -7.65 -3.21
CA CYS A 75 -0.78 -6.48 -3.62
C CYS A 75 0.65 -6.58 -3.07
N TYR A 76 0.80 -6.96 -1.80
CA TYR A 76 2.10 -7.10 -1.16
C TYR A 76 2.90 -8.30 -1.67
N ALA A 77 2.23 -9.41 -2.00
CA ALA A 77 2.87 -10.55 -2.62
C ALA A 77 3.50 -10.18 -3.97
N GLU A 78 2.74 -9.45 -4.82
CA GLU A 78 3.24 -8.95 -6.10
C GLU A 78 4.44 -8.01 -5.90
N LEU A 79 4.33 -7.01 -5.01
CA LEU A 79 5.42 -6.07 -4.76
C LEU A 79 6.67 -6.73 -4.16
N LYS A 80 6.53 -7.81 -3.37
CA LYS A 80 7.66 -8.62 -2.91
C LYS A 80 8.34 -9.32 -4.08
N ALA A 81 7.56 -9.87 -5.01
CA ALA A 81 8.09 -10.57 -6.17
C ALA A 81 8.77 -9.64 -7.18
N SER A 82 8.26 -8.41 -7.36
CA SER A 82 8.70 -7.53 -8.46
C SER A 82 9.42 -6.24 -8.05
N LYS A 83 9.32 -5.78 -6.79
CA LYS A 83 9.71 -4.41 -6.38
C LYS A 83 10.39 -4.29 -5.01
N GLY A 84 11.00 -5.36 -4.48
CA GLY A 84 11.81 -5.27 -3.25
C GLY A 84 11.07 -4.69 -2.03
N LEU A 85 9.82 -5.12 -1.80
CA LEU A 85 8.98 -4.59 -0.73
C LEU A 85 9.60 -4.79 0.67
N THR A 86 9.65 -3.71 1.45
CA THR A 86 9.90 -3.73 2.90
C THR A 86 8.66 -3.26 3.65
N GLN A 87 8.16 -4.06 4.59
CA GLN A 87 7.05 -3.67 5.47
C GLN A 87 7.53 -3.53 6.91
N ILE A 88 7.14 -2.44 7.57
CA ILE A 88 7.54 -2.12 8.95
C ILE A 88 6.27 -1.90 9.78
N ALA A 89 6.07 -2.73 10.80
CA ALA A 89 4.98 -2.63 11.78
C ALA A 89 3.61 -2.36 11.11
N PRO A 90 3.12 -3.25 10.21
CA PRO A 90 1.81 -3.07 9.57
C PRO A 90 0.69 -3.01 10.61
N TRP A 91 -0.41 -2.35 10.25
CA TRP A 91 -1.56 -2.14 11.10
C TRP A 91 -2.77 -2.94 10.61
N GLY A 92 -3.43 -3.61 11.55
CA GLY A 92 -4.73 -4.24 11.35
C GLY A 92 -5.86 -3.25 11.16
N ALA A 93 -7.10 -3.73 11.22
CA ALA A 93 -8.31 -2.90 11.09
C ALA A 93 -8.40 -1.78 12.15
N LYS A 94 -7.76 -1.97 13.31
CA LYS A 94 -7.72 -0.96 14.39
C LYS A 94 -6.63 0.10 14.23
N GLY A 95 -5.82 0.05 13.17
CA GLY A 95 -4.81 1.09 12.92
C GLY A 95 -3.69 1.09 13.97
N ALA A 96 -3.15 2.27 14.27
CA ALA A 96 -2.30 2.45 15.45
C ALA A 96 -3.14 2.24 16.71
N ASP A 97 -2.60 1.56 17.72
CA ASP A 97 -3.16 1.62 19.07
C ASP A 97 -3.26 3.10 19.47
N SER A 98 -4.49 3.60 19.56
CA SER A 98 -4.84 4.96 19.99
C SER A 98 -4.96 5.03 21.51
#